data_AF-A0A959N995-F1
#
_entry.id   AF-A0A959N995-F1
#
_cell.length_a   1.000
_cell.length_b   1.000
_cell.length_c   1.000
_cell.angle_alpha   90.00
_cell.angle_beta   90.00
_cell.angle_gamma   90.00
#
_symmetry.space_group_name_H-M   'P 1'
#
loop_
_entity.id
_entity.type
_entity.pdbx_description
1 polymer ?
#
loop_
_entity_poly.entity_id
_entity_poly.type
_entity_poly.pdbx_seq_one_letter_code
_entity_poly.pdbx_strand_id
1 'polypeptide(L)' 'HPDIIDWVALELRTGTAANTKVATRAALLKSDGSIVDIDGNSAVSFNGITSGNYYVVVYHRNHLPIMSANPILVN' A
#
# COMPACT_ATOMS: atom_id res chain seq x y z
N HIS A 1 20.24 2.98 -0.83
CA HIS A 1 19.12 3.23 -1.76
C HIS A 1 19.01 4.72 -2.07
N PRO A 2 19.82 5.24 -3.01
CA PRO A 2 19.71 6.65 -3.46
C PRO A 2 18.38 6.93 -4.19
N ASP A 3 17.63 5.88 -4.51
CA ASP A 3 16.42 5.87 -5.31
C ASP A 3 15.11 5.92 -4.50
N ILE A 4 15.15 5.86 -3.16
CA ILE A 4 13.97 6.06 -2.30
C ILE A 4 13.71 7.57 -2.17
N ILE A 5 12.48 8.00 -2.44
CA ILE A 5 12.10 9.41 -2.46
C ILE A 5 11.01 9.79 -1.45
N ASP A 6 10.20 8.83 -0.98
CA ASP A 6 9.26 9.09 0.13
C ASP A 6 8.91 7.83 0.93
N TRP A 7 8.28 8.05 2.08
CA TRP A 7 7.54 7.08 2.86
C TRP A 7 6.05 7.24 2.59
N VAL A 8 5.38 6.13 2.30
CA VAL A 8 3.92 6.09 2.10
C VAL A 8 3.28 5.15 3.11
N ALA A 9 2.02 5.42 3.46
CA ALA A 9 1.21 4.47 4.20
C ALA A 9 0.28 3.73 3.22
N LEU A 10 0.36 2.41 3.22
CA LEU A 10 -0.52 1.52 2.48
C LEU A 10 -1.62 1.01 3.39
N GLU A 11 -2.83 0.94 2.86
CA GLU A 11 -4.00 0.43 3.56
C GLU A 11 -4.76 -0.56 2.68
N LEU A 12 -5.17 -1.69 3.26
CA LEU A 12 -6.03 -2.67 2.61
C LEU A 12 -7.47 -2.49 3.09
N ARG A 13 -8.41 -2.52 2.13
CA ARG A 13 -9.85 -2.47 2.39
C ARG A 13 -10.60 -3.59 1.70
N THR A 14 -11.65 -4.11 2.34
CA THR A 14 -12.58 -5.08 1.73
C THR A 14 -13.68 -4.41 0.89
N GLY A 15 -13.79 -3.07 0.94
CA GLY A 15 -14.72 -2.29 0.12
C GLY A 15 -14.25 -0.84 -0.05
N THR A 16 -15.10 0.01 -0.61
CA THR A 16 -14.75 1.41 -0.90
C THR A 16 -14.95 2.34 0.32
N ALA A 17 -15.83 1.97 1.24
CA ALA A 17 -16.09 2.74 2.46
C ALA A 17 -14.90 2.68 3.44
N ALA A 18 -14.63 3.78 4.13
CA ALA A 18 -13.45 3.91 5.01
C ALA A 18 -13.42 2.93 6.19
N ASN A 19 -14.58 2.47 6.66
CA ASN A 19 -14.71 1.50 7.74
C ASN A 19 -14.42 0.04 7.32
N THR A 20 -14.13 -0.20 6.05
CA THR A 20 -13.77 -1.55 5.53
C THR A 20 -12.27 -1.83 5.58
N LYS A 21 -11.49 -0.96 6.25
CA LYS A 21 -10.07 -1.12 6.49
C LYS A 21 -9.78 -2.38 7.32
N VAL A 22 -8.86 -3.20 6.83
CA VAL A 22 -8.41 -4.43 7.52
C VAL A 22 -6.92 -4.42 7.87
N ALA A 23 -6.10 -3.62 7.18
CA ALA A 23 -4.67 -3.54 7.44
C ALA A 23 -4.10 -2.17 7.09
N THR A 24 -3.02 -1.79 7.76
CA THR A 24 -2.21 -0.62 7.40
C THR A 24 -0.74 -0.93 7.62
N ARG A 25 0.14 -0.48 6.73
CA ARG A 25 1.59 -0.63 6.85
C ARG A 25 2.32 0.53 6.17
N ALA A 26 3.48 0.91 6.70
CA ALA A 26 4.38 1.85 6.03
C ALA A 26 5.24 1.13 4.97
N ALA A 27 5.46 1.80 3.85
CA ALA A 27 6.29 1.31 2.74
C ALA A 27 7.11 2.46 2.14
N LEU A 28 8.04 2.14 1.26
CA LEU A 28 8.95 3.10 0.63
C LEU A 28 8.57 3.32 -0.83
N LEU A 29 8.46 4.57 -1.25
CA LEU A 29 8.27 4.97 -2.64
C LEU A 29 9.62 5.23 -3.29
N LYS A 30 9.86 4.60 -4.44
CA LYS A 30 11.06 4.79 -5.26
C LYS A 30 10.81 5.83 -6.36
N SER A 31 11.90 6.42 -6.86
CA SER A 31 11.88 7.45 -7.92
C SER A 31 11.27 6.98 -9.24
N ASP A 32 11.21 5.67 -9.49
CA ASP A 32 10.55 5.06 -10.64
C ASP A 32 9.03 4.83 -10.43
N GLY A 33 8.50 5.20 -9.25
CA GLY A 33 7.09 5.03 -8.89
C GLY A 33 6.75 3.69 -8.25
N SER A 34 7.70 2.76 -8.13
CA SER A 34 7.47 1.50 -7.42
C SER A 34 7.41 1.70 -5.90
N ILE A 35 6.58 0.88 -5.24
CA ILE A 35 6.47 0.86 -3.78
C ILE A 35 7.01 -0.48 -3.28
N VAL A 36 7.99 -0.41 -2.38
CA VAL A 36 8.73 -1.56 -1.85
C VAL A 36 8.65 -1.60 -0.32
N ASP A 37 9.00 -2.73 0.25
CA ASP A 37 9.12 -2.88 1.70
C ASP A 37 10.24 -1.98 2.26
N ILE A 38 10.31 -1.85 3.58
CA ILE A 38 11.24 -1.01 4.34
C ILE A 38 12.72 -1.41 4.15
N ASP A 39 12.98 -2.60 3.59
CA ASP A 39 14.31 -3.03 3.19
C ASP A 39 14.79 -2.38 1.87
N GLY A 40 13.92 -1.63 1.19
CA GLY A 40 14.19 -0.90 -0.03
C GLY A 40 14.16 -1.74 -1.32
N ASN A 41 13.84 -3.04 -1.24
CA ASN A 41 13.94 -3.97 -2.37
C ASN A 41 12.76 -4.93 -2.51
N SER A 42 12.29 -5.49 -1.40
CA SER A 42 11.26 -6.54 -1.43
C SER A 42 9.89 -5.98 -1.80
N ALA A 43 9.04 -6.82 -2.39
CA ALA A 43 7.63 -6.49 -2.54
C ALA A 43 6.97 -6.32 -1.17
N VAL A 44 6.02 -5.38 -1.06
CA VAL A 44 5.29 -5.18 0.20
C VAL A 44 4.41 -6.39 0.49
N SER A 45 4.49 -6.90 1.71
CA SER A 45 3.60 -7.94 2.25
C SER A 45 2.76 -7.41 3.42
N PHE A 46 1.61 -8.06 3.68
CA PHE A 46 0.80 -7.80 4.86
C PHE A 46 0.66 -9.07 5.70
N ASN A 47 1.22 -9.06 6.91
CA ASN A 47 1.18 -10.21 7.80
C ASN A 47 -0.22 -10.41 8.38
N GLY A 48 -0.66 -11.66 8.47
CA GLY A 48 -1.95 -12.03 9.10
C GLY A 48 -3.18 -11.67 8.27
N ILE A 49 -3.01 -11.39 6.98
CA ILE A 49 -4.11 -11.15 6.05
C ILE A 49 -4.38 -12.42 5.25
N THR A 50 -5.65 -12.82 5.22
CA THR A 50 -6.10 -13.95 4.39
C THR A 50 -6.02 -13.55 2.92
N SER A 51 -5.53 -14.46 2.07
CA SER A 51 -5.55 -14.27 0.62
C SER A 51 -6.96 -13.92 0.13
N GLY A 52 -7.05 -12.91 -0.73
CA GLY A 52 -8.33 -12.37 -1.18
C GLY A 52 -8.19 -11.07 -1.97
N ASN A 53 -9.32 -10.57 -2.45
CA ASN A 53 -9.37 -9.33 -3.21
C ASN A 53 -9.56 -8.13 -2.28
N TYR A 54 -8.64 -7.17 -2.36
CA TYR A 54 -8.67 -5.96 -1.54
C TYR A 54 -8.46 -4.71 -2.40
N TYR A 55 -9.11 -3.62 -2.01
CA TYR A 55 -8.72 -2.30 -2.49
C TYR A 55 -7.45 -1.87 -1.76
N VAL A 56 -6.49 -1.36 -2.51
CA VAL A 56 -5.26 -0.76 -1.95
C VAL A 56 -5.42 0.73 -1.95
N VAL A 57 -5.21 1.36 -0.80
CA VAL A 57 -5.15 2.81 -0.65
C VAL A 57 -3.73 3.23 -0.34
N VAL A 58 -3.23 4.23 -1.07
CA VAL A 58 -1.93 4.85 -0.84
C VAL A 58 -2.15 6.22 -0.24
N TYR A 59 -1.60 6.45 0.94
CA TYR A 59 -1.53 7.76 1.57
C TYR A 59 -0.11 8.30 1.42
N HIS A 60 0.00 9.45 0.75
CA HIS A 60 1.24 10.19 0.63
C HIS A 60 1.18 11.42 1.53
N ARG A 61 2.32 11.87 2.03
CA ARG A 61 2.34 13.10 2.85
C ARG A 61 1.90 14.28 1.99
N ASN A 62 0.96 15.06 2.50
CA ASN A 62 0.42 16.28 1.88
C ASN A 62 -0.39 16.09 0.58
N HIS A 63 -0.75 14.86 0.20
CA HIS A 63 -1.64 14.60 -0.96
C HIS A 63 -2.91 13.87 -0.54
N LEU A 64 -3.96 13.98 -1.35
CA LEU A 64 -5.17 13.19 -1.18
C LEU A 64 -4.85 11.69 -1.35
N PRO A 65 -5.41 10.81 -0.49
CA PRO A 65 -5.22 9.38 -0.66
C PRO A 65 -5.84 8.90 -1.97
N ILE A 66 -5.16 7.96 -2.62
CA ILE A 66 -5.64 7.32 -3.84
C ILE A 66 -5.95 5.85 -3.55
N MET A 67 -7.07 5.36 -4.09
CA MET A 67 -7.50 3.96 -4.02
C MET A 67 -7.39 3.32 -5.40
N SER A 68 -7.03 2.04 -5.45
CA SER A 68 -7.13 1.26 -6.68
C SER A 68 -8.56 1.28 -7.24
N ALA A 69 -8.70 1.38 -8.57
CA ALA A 69 -10.03 1.44 -9.20
C ALA A 69 -10.84 0.14 -9.01
N ASN A 70 -10.13 -0.99 -8.96
CA ASN A 70 -10.68 -2.32 -8.72
C ASN A 70 -9.92 -2.98 -7.56
N PRO A 71 -10.53 -3.95 -6.86
CA PRO A 71 -9.80 -4.72 -5.87
C PRO A 71 -8.79 -5.63 -6.57
N ILE A 72 -7.62 -5.79 -5.98
CA ILE A 72 -6.54 -6.65 -6.48
C ILE A 72 -6.37 -7.86 -5.57
N LEU A 73 -5.93 -8.97 -6.15
CA LEU A 73 -5.60 -10.17 -5.38
C LEU A 73 -4.34 -9.91 -4.55
N VAL A 74 -4.47 -10.08 -3.23
CA VAL A 74 -3.36 -10.13 -2.27
C VAL A 74 -3.27 -11.57 -1.77
N ASN A 75 -2.04 -12.12 -1.72
CA ASN A 75 -1.76 -13.52 -1.39
C ASN A 75 -0.98 -13.65 -0.10
#